data_AF-A0A7D5W384-F1
#
_entry.id   AF-A0A7D5W384-F1
#
_cell.length_a   1.000
_cell.length_b   1.000
_cell.length_c   1.000
_cell.angle_alpha   90.00
_cell.angle_beta   90.00
_cell.angle_gamma   90.00
#
_symmetry.space_group_name_H-M   'P 1'
#
loop_
_entity.id
_entity.type
_entity.pdbx_description
1 polymer ?
#
loop_
_entity_poly.entity_id
_entity_poly.type
_entity_poly.pdbx_seq_one_letter_code
_entity_poly.pdbx_strand_id
1 'polypeptide(L)'
;MKSVFFYLLLLLSILCFAGFAQSRDPFYPEQPIDSNNTHHFIDKTDNSETLQHQNSTLHHRIYPLQYADVTTVAQQLTNYGISLLSDHGRIAIDKDSNSLSIIDTEKAHTEISDWLKIKETPQQQVHITAHIISSSQDALNELGTQWGLLNMKSANLEGTSNNTTTPHNIASAPLTAPSLAALALHQKTKNPLHYIAFNIARINSRLLELELSALEQEKQLAIIASPRLTAAHEKTASIKQGTEIPYVSRDNDTIRVEFKEAVLGMEVTPIIQRSNKIRLLLKISQNTPGIALVQGGSEHLSIDKQEIMTEVTIHDGETLMLGGIFQQKQQQHAAKIPFLSSLPLLGILFSHKRDQHSRHELVIFITPKLI
;
A
#
# COMPACT_ATOMS: atom_id res chain seq x y z
N MET A 1 10.66 29.81 19.79
CA MET A 1 9.97 30.47 20.92
C MET A 1 8.82 31.31 20.39
N LYS A 2 7.60 30.76 20.42
CA LYS A 2 6.28 31.41 20.26
C LYS A 2 5.27 30.29 20.00
N SER A 3 4.55 29.84 21.04
CA SER A 3 3.26 29.09 20.99
C SER A 3 2.97 28.39 22.34
N VAL A 4 2.94 29.13 23.44
CA VAL A 4 2.49 28.61 24.76
C VAL A 4 1.27 29.41 25.27
N PHE A 5 0.61 30.19 24.41
CA PHE A 5 -0.37 31.19 24.84
C PHE A 5 -1.85 30.84 24.56
N PHE A 6 -2.19 29.55 24.43
CA PHE A 6 -3.59 29.17 24.14
C PHE A 6 -4.19 28.08 25.05
N TYR A 7 -3.50 27.72 26.13
CA TYR A 7 -3.97 26.70 27.09
C TYR A 7 -4.16 27.25 28.51
N LEU A 8 -4.73 28.45 28.61
CA LEU A 8 -4.99 29.11 29.89
C LEU A 8 -6.34 29.84 29.88
N LEU A 9 -7.45 29.11 29.69
CA LEU A 9 -8.77 29.64 30.07
C LEU A 9 -9.88 28.58 30.26
N LEU A 10 -9.63 27.44 30.90
CA LEU A 10 -10.75 26.62 31.39
C LEU A 10 -10.36 25.68 32.54
N LEU A 11 -9.90 26.25 33.66
CA LEU A 11 -9.67 25.49 34.88
C LEU A 11 -9.94 26.38 36.10
N LEU A 12 -11.22 26.68 36.35
CA LEU A 12 -11.68 27.18 37.64
C LEU A 12 -13.20 27.02 37.78
N SER A 13 -13.65 25.92 38.39
CA SER A 13 -14.58 25.99 39.53
C SER A 13 -14.80 24.59 40.12
N ILE A 14 -14.70 24.59 41.43
CA ILE A 14 -14.52 23.49 42.37
C ILE A 14 -15.76 23.49 43.25
N LEU A 15 -16.31 22.29 43.51
CA LEU A 15 -17.14 21.85 44.65
C LEU A 15 -18.38 22.68 45.07
N CYS A 16 -19.54 22.02 45.27
CA CYS A 16 -19.97 21.47 46.57
C CYS A 16 -21.43 20.92 46.57
N PHE A 17 -21.58 19.71 47.13
CA PHE A 17 -22.62 19.21 48.05
C PHE A 17 -24.14 19.24 47.75
N ALA A 18 -24.68 18.00 47.68
CA ALA A 18 -25.77 17.41 48.49
C ALA A 18 -27.25 17.85 48.37
N GLY A 19 -28.13 16.83 48.36
CA GLY A 19 -29.35 16.82 49.19
C GLY A 19 -30.71 16.74 48.47
N PHE A 20 -31.33 15.55 48.58
CA PHE A 20 -32.76 15.24 48.79
C PHE A 20 -33.92 16.07 48.17
N ALA A 21 -34.91 15.27 47.73
CA ALA A 21 -36.36 15.43 47.87
C ALA A 21 -37.18 16.25 46.82
N GLN A 22 -37.96 15.47 46.05
CA GLN A 22 -39.39 15.59 45.78
C GLN A 22 -40.02 16.98 45.53
N SER A 23 -40.58 17.16 44.33
CA SER A 23 -41.60 18.17 44.05
C SER A 23 -42.60 17.61 43.04
N ARG A 24 -43.86 17.54 43.47
CA ARG A 24 -45.05 17.20 42.68
C ARG A 24 -45.52 18.46 41.95
N ASP A 25 -45.97 18.27 40.72
CA ASP A 25 -46.47 19.34 39.84
C ASP A 25 -47.80 19.93 40.37
N PRO A 26 -47.95 21.27 40.47
CA PRO A 26 -49.08 21.91 41.14
C PRO A 26 -50.06 22.54 40.14
N PHE A 27 -50.76 21.76 39.32
CA PHE A 27 -51.83 22.32 38.48
C PHE A 27 -53.01 21.36 38.30
N TYR A 28 -53.88 21.29 39.31
CA TYR A 28 -55.33 21.14 39.11
C TYR A 28 -56.07 21.77 40.30
N PRO A 29 -57.16 22.54 40.09
CA PRO A 29 -58.01 23.04 41.17
C PRO A 29 -59.01 21.99 41.65
N GLU A 30 -59.22 21.92 42.97
CA GLU A 30 -60.39 21.27 43.61
C GLU A 30 -61.60 22.25 43.58
N GLN A 31 -62.88 21.86 43.39
CA GLN A 31 -63.89 21.27 44.30
C GLN A 31 -65.29 21.44 43.60
N PRO A 32 -66.47 20.97 44.08
CA PRO A 32 -66.79 20.31 45.36
C PRO A 32 -67.67 19.03 45.27
N ILE A 33 -67.80 18.42 46.44
CA ILE A 33 -68.67 17.30 46.82
C ILE A 33 -70.13 17.74 46.80
N ASP A 34 -71.05 16.87 46.38
CA ASP A 34 -72.36 16.82 47.02
C ASP A 34 -72.99 15.42 47.06
N SER A 35 -73.88 15.26 48.02
CA SER A 35 -74.31 14.02 48.67
C SER A 35 -75.73 13.59 48.28
N ASN A 36 -76.07 12.34 48.66
CA ASN A 36 -77.41 11.78 48.91
C ASN A 36 -78.16 10.99 47.81
N ASN A 37 -78.21 9.67 48.06
CA ASN A 37 -79.41 8.81 48.23
C ASN A 37 -80.40 8.57 47.06
N THR A 38 -80.54 7.29 46.67
CA THR A 38 -81.76 6.45 46.93
C THR A 38 -82.03 5.37 45.86
N HIS A 39 -81.92 4.12 46.30
CA HIS A 39 -82.75 2.92 46.03
C HIS A 39 -82.94 2.29 44.64
N HIS A 40 -82.75 0.96 44.64
CA HIS A 40 -83.69 -0.11 44.20
C HIS A 40 -83.34 -1.00 42.98
N PHE A 41 -82.87 -2.22 43.33
CA PHE A 41 -83.41 -3.55 42.97
C PHE A 41 -83.20 -4.18 41.56
N ILE A 42 -82.90 -5.51 41.59
CA ILE A 42 -83.02 -6.57 40.55
C ILE A 42 -81.92 -6.56 39.47
N ASP A 43 -81.27 -7.64 39.04
CA ASP A 43 -81.17 -9.08 39.37
C ASP A 43 -80.02 -9.62 38.50
N LYS A 44 -79.49 -10.78 38.88
CA LYS A 44 -78.45 -11.52 38.16
C LYS A 44 -78.84 -11.73 36.70
N THR A 45 -77.97 -11.42 35.76
CA THR A 45 -77.77 -12.29 34.59
C THR A 45 -76.34 -12.14 34.06
N ASP A 46 -75.66 -13.28 34.11
CA ASP A 46 -74.59 -13.77 33.25
C ASP A 46 -74.17 -12.84 32.10
N ASN A 47 -72.95 -12.32 32.20
CA ASN A 47 -72.09 -12.05 31.07
C ASN A 47 -70.67 -12.36 31.50
N SER A 48 -70.38 -13.65 31.55
CA SER A 48 -69.04 -14.18 31.46
C SER A 48 -68.49 -13.96 30.04
N GLU A 49 -68.17 -12.70 29.72
CA GLU A 49 -67.28 -12.41 28.60
C GLU A 49 -65.90 -12.96 28.94
N THR A 50 -65.55 -14.02 28.22
CA THR A 50 -64.27 -14.69 28.23
C THR A 50 -63.12 -13.71 27.96
N LEU A 51 -62.52 -13.19 29.03
CA LEU A 51 -61.11 -12.82 29.03
C LEU A 51 -60.31 -14.13 28.95
N GLN A 52 -60.15 -14.65 27.74
CA GLN A 52 -59.11 -15.64 27.46
C GLN A 52 -57.76 -14.95 27.70
N HIS A 53 -57.26 -15.04 28.92
CA HIS A 53 -55.81 -15.09 29.11
C HIS A 53 -55.33 -16.29 28.28
N GLN A 54 -54.86 -16.03 27.06
CA GLN A 54 -53.98 -16.97 26.39
C GLN A 54 -52.73 -17.07 27.25
N ASN A 55 -52.75 -18.00 28.20
CA ASN A 55 -51.57 -18.56 28.83
C ASN A 55 -50.79 -19.24 27.69
N SER A 56 -49.99 -18.46 26.96
CA SER A 56 -49.14 -18.98 25.91
C SER A 56 -48.15 -19.91 26.58
N THR A 57 -48.26 -21.21 26.31
CA THR A 57 -47.32 -22.19 26.82
C THR A 57 -45.93 -21.86 26.31
N LEU A 58 -44.99 -21.70 27.24
CA LEU A 58 -43.59 -21.52 26.91
C LEU A 58 -42.99 -22.88 26.61
N HIS A 59 -42.35 -22.99 25.46
CA HIS A 59 -41.64 -24.17 25.02
C HIS A 59 -40.14 -23.89 25.12
N HIS A 60 -39.36 -24.91 25.47
CA HIS A 60 -37.91 -24.84 25.45
C HIS A 60 -37.40 -25.56 24.22
N ARG A 61 -36.57 -24.89 23.41
CA ARG A 61 -35.95 -25.47 22.22
C ARG A 61 -34.48 -25.06 22.10
N ILE A 62 -33.65 -26.02 21.70
CA ILE A 62 -32.21 -25.83 21.49
C ILE A 62 -31.96 -25.76 19.98
N TYR A 63 -31.22 -24.74 19.56
CA TYR A 63 -30.81 -24.51 18.19
C TYR A 63 -29.28 -24.63 18.10
N PRO A 64 -28.75 -25.78 17.64
CA PRO A 64 -27.32 -25.90 17.36
C PRO A 64 -26.97 -25.07 16.11
N LEU A 65 -25.87 -24.31 16.17
CA LEU A 65 -25.42 -23.46 15.07
C LEU A 65 -24.19 -24.07 14.37
N GLN A 66 -24.20 -24.06 13.03
CA GLN A 66 -23.12 -24.67 12.22
C GLN A 66 -22.15 -23.64 11.66
N TYR A 67 -22.65 -22.50 11.19
CA TYR A 67 -21.83 -21.51 10.48
C TYR A 67 -21.74 -20.17 11.20
N ALA A 68 -22.79 -19.78 11.92
CA ALA A 68 -22.83 -18.53 12.65
C ALA A 68 -22.27 -18.69 14.06
N ASP A 69 -21.66 -17.62 14.58
CA ASP A 69 -21.22 -17.56 15.97
C ASP A 69 -22.41 -17.28 16.90
N VAL A 70 -22.59 -18.13 17.91
CA VAL A 70 -23.72 -18.05 18.85
C VAL A 70 -23.76 -16.72 19.62
N THR A 71 -22.60 -16.13 19.92
CA THR A 71 -22.55 -14.86 20.66
C THR A 71 -23.10 -13.72 19.81
N THR A 72 -22.68 -13.66 18.54
CA THR A 72 -23.14 -12.66 17.57
C THR A 72 -24.63 -12.81 17.27
N VAL A 73 -25.11 -14.04 17.11
CA VAL A 73 -26.54 -14.35 16.85
C VAL A 73 -27.41 -13.97 18.04
N ALA A 74 -27.01 -14.32 19.26
CA ALA A 74 -27.77 -13.99 20.46
C ALA A 74 -27.87 -12.48 20.68
N GLN A 75 -26.78 -11.74 20.44
CA GLN A 75 -26.79 -10.27 20.49
C GLN A 75 -27.74 -9.66 19.45
N GLN A 76 -27.85 -10.25 18.27
CA GLN A 76 -28.79 -9.80 17.25
C GLN A 76 -30.25 -10.03 17.67
N LEU A 77 -30.54 -11.17 18.30
CA LEU A 77 -31.89 -11.48 18.79
C LEU A 77 -32.35 -10.57 19.94
N THR A 78 -31.42 -10.08 20.78
CA THR A 78 -31.76 -9.20 21.90
C THR A 78 -31.74 -7.71 21.56
N ASN A 79 -30.85 -7.26 20.66
CA ASN A 79 -30.54 -5.84 20.50
C ASN A 79 -31.10 -5.20 19.22
N TYR A 80 -31.40 -5.96 18.17
CA TYR A 80 -31.84 -5.37 16.90
C TYR A 80 -33.36 -5.23 16.87
N GLY A 81 -33.88 -4.05 17.25
CA GLY A 81 -35.13 -3.34 16.82
C GLY A 81 -36.47 -4.07 16.62
N ILE A 82 -36.47 -5.34 16.26
CA ILE A 82 -37.59 -6.27 16.15
C ILE A 82 -37.29 -7.34 17.21
N SER A 83 -37.95 -7.22 18.37
CA SER A 83 -37.89 -8.30 19.36
C SER A 83 -38.57 -9.52 18.76
N LEU A 84 -37.76 -10.45 18.23
CA LEU A 84 -38.21 -11.78 17.80
C LEU A 84 -38.59 -12.67 18.99
N LEU A 85 -38.25 -12.21 20.20
CA LEU A 85 -38.65 -12.79 21.47
C LEU A 85 -39.97 -12.18 21.94
N SER A 86 -40.82 -13.00 22.57
CA SER A 86 -41.98 -12.47 23.30
C SER A 86 -41.56 -11.78 24.60
N ASP A 87 -42.50 -11.09 25.23
CA ASP A 87 -42.30 -10.40 26.52
C ASP A 87 -41.77 -11.33 27.64
N HIS A 88 -42.00 -12.64 27.52
CA HIS A 88 -41.55 -13.65 28.50
C HIS A 88 -40.40 -14.53 27.97
N GLY A 89 -39.86 -14.20 26.79
CA GLY A 89 -38.79 -14.95 26.14
C GLY A 89 -37.48 -14.89 26.91
N ARG A 90 -36.79 -16.03 27.03
CA ARG A 90 -35.44 -16.11 27.61
C ARG A 90 -34.49 -16.80 26.65
N ILE A 91 -33.27 -16.28 26.56
CA ILE A 91 -32.18 -16.86 25.78
C ILE A 91 -31.05 -17.25 26.73
N ALA A 92 -30.55 -18.48 26.56
CA ALA A 92 -29.29 -18.94 27.13
C ALA A 92 -28.34 -19.36 26.01
N ILE A 93 -27.08 -18.96 26.15
CA ILE A 93 -26.01 -19.21 25.18
C ILE A 93 -25.13 -20.32 25.76
N ASP A 94 -24.92 -21.38 24.99
CA ASP A 94 -23.88 -22.36 25.26
C ASP A 94 -22.77 -22.22 24.21
N LYS A 95 -21.61 -21.70 24.65
CA LYS A 95 -20.45 -21.46 23.79
C LYS A 95 -19.71 -22.74 23.44
N ASP A 96 -19.73 -23.74 24.32
CA ASP A 96 -18.95 -24.97 24.14
C ASP A 96 -19.58 -25.84 23.06
N SER A 97 -20.92 -25.87 23.00
CA SER A 97 -21.67 -26.59 21.97
C SER A 97 -22.10 -25.72 20.78
N ASN A 98 -21.72 -24.43 20.75
CA ASN A 98 -22.20 -23.42 19.78
C ASN A 98 -23.72 -23.50 19.57
N SER A 99 -24.48 -23.53 20.67
CA SER A 99 -25.93 -23.72 20.63
C SER A 99 -26.69 -22.67 21.42
N LEU A 100 -27.88 -22.35 20.91
CA LEU A 100 -28.77 -21.35 21.48
C LEU A 100 -29.97 -22.05 22.11
N SER A 101 -30.13 -21.92 23.42
CA SER A 101 -31.28 -22.44 24.15
C SER A 101 -32.30 -21.31 24.35
N ILE A 102 -33.48 -21.46 23.77
CA ILE A 102 -34.52 -20.43 23.81
C ILE A 102 -35.76 -20.99 24.49
N ILE A 103 -36.32 -20.22 25.42
CA ILE A 103 -37.61 -20.49 26.06
C ILE A 103 -38.58 -19.40 25.60
N ASP A 104 -39.56 -19.75 24.76
CA ASP A 104 -40.55 -18.79 24.24
C ASP A 104 -41.85 -19.49 23.77
N THR A 105 -42.81 -18.71 23.29
CA THR A 105 -44.04 -19.15 22.65
C THR A 105 -43.77 -19.84 21.31
N GLU A 106 -44.69 -20.72 20.88
CA GLU A 106 -44.53 -21.45 19.60
C GLU A 106 -44.47 -20.51 18.37
N LYS A 107 -45.15 -19.36 18.44
CA LYS A 107 -45.10 -18.33 17.40
C LYS A 107 -43.68 -17.74 17.25
N ALA A 108 -43.07 -17.33 18.36
CA ALA A 108 -41.70 -16.80 18.37
C ALA A 108 -40.69 -17.85 17.88
N HIS A 109 -40.85 -19.12 18.27
CA HIS A 109 -40.00 -20.19 17.76
C HIS A 109 -40.09 -20.39 16.25
N THR A 110 -41.27 -20.21 15.66
CA THR A 110 -41.44 -20.29 14.20
C THR A 110 -40.70 -19.14 13.51
N GLU A 111 -40.86 -17.91 14.00
CA GLU A 111 -40.19 -16.72 13.46
C GLU A 111 -38.66 -16.80 13.61
N ILE A 112 -38.17 -17.23 14.78
CA ILE A 112 -36.74 -17.42 15.04
C ILE A 112 -36.18 -18.53 14.14
N SER A 113 -36.90 -19.64 13.96
CA SER A 113 -36.44 -20.73 13.09
C SER A 113 -36.29 -20.26 11.63
N ASP A 114 -37.25 -19.50 11.11
CA ASP A 114 -37.19 -18.99 9.74
C ASP A 114 -36.09 -17.94 9.56
N TRP A 115 -35.90 -17.06 10.54
CA TRP A 115 -34.78 -16.13 10.54
C TRP A 115 -33.43 -16.86 10.61
N LEU A 116 -33.34 -17.90 11.44
CA LEU A 116 -32.12 -18.67 11.62
C LEU A 116 -31.71 -19.42 10.35
N LYS A 117 -32.68 -19.96 9.58
CA LYS A 117 -32.41 -20.57 8.26
C LYS A 117 -31.71 -19.62 7.30
N ILE A 118 -32.00 -18.32 7.36
CA ILE A 118 -31.36 -17.31 6.50
C ILE A 118 -29.95 -16.99 7.00
N LYS A 119 -29.69 -17.08 8.31
CA LYS A 119 -28.39 -16.77 8.92
C LYS A 119 -27.41 -17.95 8.93
N GLU A 120 -27.91 -19.17 8.97
CA GLU A 120 -27.15 -20.43 8.94
C GLU A 120 -26.65 -20.81 7.52
N THR A 121 -26.48 -19.85 6.62
CA THR A 121 -25.88 -20.12 5.31
C THR A 121 -24.35 -20.03 5.40
N PRO A 122 -23.60 -20.91 4.72
CA PRO A 122 -22.14 -20.82 4.68
C PRO A 122 -21.68 -19.47 4.14
N GLN A 123 -20.62 -18.91 4.74
CA GLN A 123 -20.04 -17.67 4.24
C GLN A 123 -19.40 -17.90 2.87
N GLN A 124 -19.84 -17.12 1.90
CA GLN A 124 -19.23 -17.10 0.57
C GLN A 124 -17.81 -16.54 0.63
N GLN A 125 -16.94 -17.09 -0.21
CA GLN A 125 -15.55 -16.69 -0.30
C GLN A 125 -15.22 -16.31 -1.74
N VAL A 126 -14.23 -15.44 -1.89
CA VAL A 126 -13.73 -15.00 -3.18
C VAL A 126 -12.24 -15.33 -3.24
N HIS A 127 -11.84 -16.03 -4.30
CA HIS A 127 -10.45 -16.15 -4.70
C HIS A 127 -10.07 -14.95 -5.58
N ILE A 128 -9.05 -14.19 -5.18
CA ILE A 128 -8.60 -13.00 -5.88
C ILE A 128 -7.21 -13.27 -6.45
N THR A 129 -7.06 -13.07 -7.76
CA THR A 129 -5.77 -13.11 -8.46
C THR A 129 -5.46 -11.72 -9.02
N ALA A 130 -4.31 -11.16 -8.67
CA ALA A 130 -3.79 -9.97 -9.33
C ALA A 130 -2.65 -10.36 -10.28
N HIS A 131 -2.49 -9.62 -11.38
CA HIS A 131 -1.32 -9.68 -12.24
C HIS A 131 -0.71 -8.30 -12.33
N ILE A 132 0.54 -8.18 -11.91
CA ILE A 132 1.30 -6.93 -11.94
C ILE A 132 2.42 -7.12 -12.95
N ILE A 133 2.39 -6.31 -14.01
CA ILE A 133 3.35 -6.37 -15.10
C ILE A 133 4.11 -5.05 -15.08
N SER A 134 5.41 -5.13 -14.81
CA SER A 134 6.32 -3.99 -14.81
C SER A 134 7.38 -4.23 -15.89
N SER A 135 7.63 -3.25 -16.73
CA SER A 135 8.65 -3.27 -17.77
C SER A 135 9.50 -2.02 -17.66
N SER A 136 10.83 -2.16 -17.68
CA SER A 136 11.75 -1.06 -17.81
C SER A 136 12.72 -1.30 -18.96
N GLN A 137 12.90 -0.27 -19.77
CA GLN A 137 13.83 -0.24 -20.90
C GLN A 137 14.68 1.02 -20.81
N ASP A 138 15.99 0.84 -20.71
CA ASP A 138 16.97 1.91 -20.80
C ASP A 138 17.84 1.68 -22.04
N ALA A 139 17.91 2.68 -22.92
CA ALA A 139 18.80 2.71 -24.06
C ALA A 139 19.72 3.93 -23.96
N LEU A 140 21.00 3.71 -24.23
CA LEU A 140 22.04 4.73 -24.18
C LEU A 140 22.88 4.65 -25.45
N ASN A 141 22.88 5.75 -26.19
CA ASN A 141 23.72 5.94 -27.36
C ASN A 141 24.68 7.10 -27.07
N GLU A 142 25.97 6.86 -27.20
CA GLU A 142 27.02 7.84 -27.00
C GLU A 142 28.03 7.75 -28.14
N LEU A 143 28.35 8.89 -28.73
CA LEU A 143 29.36 9.01 -29.77
C LEU A 143 30.09 10.32 -29.56
N GLY A 144 31.41 10.27 -29.49
CA GLY A 144 32.17 11.50 -29.46
C GLY A 144 33.67 11.32 -29.65
N THR A 145 34.31 12.47 -29.75
CA THR A 145 35.74 12.58 -29.97
C THR A 145 36.37 13.51 -28.95
N GLN A 146 37.49 13.10 -28.37
CA GLN A 146 38.29 13.92 -27.48
C GLN A 146 39.66 14.20 -28.09
N TRP A 147 40.16 15.42 -27.90
CA TRP A 147 41.46 15.86 -28.40
C TRP A 147 42.38 16.13 -27.21
N GLY A 148 43.55 15.49 -27.20
CA GLY A 148 44.55 15.62 -26.15
C GLY A 148 45.90 16.09 -26.70
N LEU A 149 46.64 16.84 -25.90
CA LEU A 149 48.03 17.21 -26.20
C LEU A 149 48.95 16.64 -25.13
N LEU A 150 49.68 15.58 -25.45
CA LEU A 150 50.61 14.89 -24.57
C LEU A 150 51.97 15.58 -24.60
N ASN A 151 52.49 15.99 -23.44
CA ASN A 151 53.85 16.54 -23.34
C ASN A 151 54.87 15.41 -23.21
N MET A 152 55.75 15.23 -24.20
CA MET A 152 56.88 14.30 -24.06
C MET A 152 58.04 15.01 -23.36
N LYS A 153 57.93 15.19 -22.04
CA LYS A 153 59.12 15.49 -21.24
C LYS A 153 59.90 14.18 -21.05
N SER A 154 61.18 14.18 -21.41
CA SER A 154 62.09 13.09 -21.04
C SER A 154 62.04 12.90 -19.53
N ALA A 155 61.62 11.73 -19.08
CA ALA A 155 61.72 11.34 -17.69
C ALA A 155 63.22 11.15 -17.37
N ASN A 156 63.82 12.13 -16.70
CA ASN A 156 64.88 11.80 -15.75
C ASN A 156 64.17 11.25 -14.52
N LEU A 157 64.49 10.00 -14.20
CA LEU A 157 63.94 9.24 -13.10
C LEU A 157 64.48 9.82 -11.77
N GLU A 158 63.85 10.85 -11.24
CA GLU A 158 63.99 11.24 -9.84
C GLU A 158 62.61 11.31 -9.21
N GLY A 159 62.34 10.36 -8.31
CA GLY A 159 61.08 10.21 -7.63
C GLY A 159 60.78 11.41 -6.75
N THR A 160 59.62 12.00 -6.92
CA THR A 160 58.85 12.65 -5.85
C THR A 160 57.39 12.67 -6.29
N SER A 161 56.62 11.76 -5.70
CA SER A 161 55.16 11.75 -5.73
C SER A 161 54.66 13.01 -5.05
N ASN A 162 53.83 13.83 -5.73
CA ASN A 162 52.86 14.70 -5.06
C ASN A 162 51.63 14.94 -5.96
N ASN A 163 50.53 14.28 -5.54
CA ASN A 163 49.12 14.52 -5.81
C ASN A 163 48.74 15.59 -6.85
N THR A 164 48.26 15.11 -8.01
CA THR A 164 47.06 15.68 -8.66
C THR A 164 46.24 14.54 -9.26
N THR A 165 44.96 14.56 -8.95
CA THR A 165 43.97 13.50 -9.11
C THR A 165 43.59 13.25 -10.57
N THR A 166 44.33 12.38 -11.26
CA THR A 166 43.83 11.59 -12.40
C THR A 166 44.63 10.28 -12.45
N PRO A 167 44.02 9.09 -12.31
CA PRO A 167 44.74 7.83 -12.39
C PRO A 167 44.91 7.48 -13.87
N HIS A 168 45.99 7.95 -14.48
CA HIS A 168 46.46 7.40 -15.75
C HIS A 168 47.92 6.98 -15.58
N ASN A 169 48.11 5.82 -14.95
CA ASN A 169 49.38 5.10 -14.94
C ASN A 169 49.60 4.54 -16.36
N ILE A 170 50.05 5.39 -17.27
CA ILE A 170 50.78 4.92 -18.45
C ILE A 170 52.12 4.42 -17.90
N ALA A 171 52.35 3.12 -17.94
CA ALA A 171 53.69 2.58 -17.78
C ALA A 171 54.59 3.24 -18.82
N SER A 172 55.38 4.22 -18.38
CA SER A 172 56.24 5.06 -19.19
C SER A 172 57.46 4.28 -19.65
N ALA A 173 57.31 3.51 -20.72
CA ALA A 173 58.42 3.15 -21.59
C ALA A 173 58.52 4.22 -22.69
N PRO A 174 59.70 4.78 -22.99
CA PRO A 174 59.85 5.80 -24.02
C PRO A 174 59.64 5.16 -25.39
N LEU A 175 58.48 5.41 -26.01
CA LEU A 175 58.22 5.00 -27.38
C LEU A 175 58.90 5.99 -28.32
N THR A 176 60.02 5.57 -28.92
CA THR A 176 60.76 6.31 -29.95
C THR A 176 60.08 6.27 -31.33
N ALA A 177 58.93 5.59 -31.47
CA ALA A 177 58.09 5.56 -32.66
C ALA A 177 56.61 5.38 -32.29
N PRO A 178 55.65 5.93 -33.07
CA PRO A 178 54.23 5.64 -32.87
C PRO A 178 54.01 4.14 -33.11
N SER A 179 53.69 3.40 -32.04
CA SER A 179 53.46 1.97 -32.06
C SER A 179 51.97 1.69 -31.87
N LEU A 180 51.41 0.78 -32.68
CA LEU A 180 50.05 0.26 -32.53
C LEU A 180 49.82 -0.38 -31.15
N ALA A 181 50.89 -0.75 -30.42
CA ALA A 181 50.83 -1.28 -29.07
C ALA A 181 50.52 -0.22 -27.98
N ALA A 182 50.56 1.08 -28.34
CA ALA A 182 50.11 2.16 -27.46
C ALA A 182 48.61 2.43 -27.54
N LEU A 183 47.86 1.70 -28.38
CA LEU A 183 46.40 1.63 -28.26
C LEU A 183 46.09 0.98 -26.92
N ALA A 184 45.87 1.79 -25.89
CA ALA A 184 45.37 1.35 -24.60
C ALA A 184 43.93 0.84 -24.77
N LEU A 185 43.76 -0.36 -25.33
CA LEU A 185 42.46 -0.99 -25.60
C LEU A 185 41.78 -1.52 -24.33
N HIS A 186 42.37 -1.36 -23.15
CA HIS A 186 41.79 -1.86 -21.90
C HIS A 186 42.14 -0.94 -20.73
N GLN A 187 41.26 0.02 -20.43
CA GLN A 187 41.16 0.58 -19.09
C GLN A 187 39.98 -0.08 -18.36
N LYS A 188 40.26 -0.63 -17.18
CA LYS A 188 39.26 -1.23 -16.29
C LYS A 188 38.53 -0.10 -15.54
N THR A 189 37.67 0.62 -16.25
CA THR A 189 36.73 1.59 -15.66
C THR A 189 35.41 0.89 -15.35
N LYS A 190 34.69 1.37 -14.33
CA LYS A 190 33.40 0.77 -13.89
C LYS A 190 32.31 0.76 -14.97
N ASN A 191 32.48 1.53 -16.04
CA ASN A 191 31.84 1.36 -17.34
C ASN A 191 32.96 1.28 -18.40
N PRO A 192 33.14 0.18 -19.13
CA PRO A 192 34.08 0.14 -20.24
C PRO A 192 33.48 0.97 -21.39
N LEU A 193 33.79 2.26 -21.43
CA LEU A 193 33.59 3.01 -22.66
C LEU A 193 34.64 2.47 -23.64
N HIS A 194 34.18 1.80 -24.69
CA HIS A 194 35.05 1.36 -25.77
C HIS A 194 35.56 2.62 -26.49
N TYR A 195 36.85 2.89 -26.38
CA TYR A 195 37.49 4.00 -27.06
C TYR A 195 38.66 3.51 -27.92
N ILE A 196 38.91 4.23 -29.02
CA ILE A 196 40.04 4.02 -29.93
C ILE A 196 40.84 5.32 -29.95
N ALA A 197 42.12 5.24 -29.61
CA ALA A 197 43.01 6.40 -29.58
C ALA A 197 44.02 6.37 -30.75
N PHE A 198 44.25 7.53 -31.36
CA PHE A 198 45.17 7.75 -32.48
C PHE A 198 46.14 8.88 -32.16
N ASN A 199 47.44 8.63 -32.34
CA ASN A 199 48.45 9.69 -32.33
C ASN A 199 48.59 10.24 -33.75
N ILE A 200 48.11 11.46 -33.97
CA ILE A 200 47.93 12.00 -35.33
C ILE A 200 48.98 13.04 -35.73
N ALA A 201 49.66 13.68 -34.78
CA ALA A 201 50.72 14.63 -35.10
C ALA A 201 51.73 14.81 -33.96
N ARG A 202 52.94 15.29 -34.29
CA ARG A 202 53.95 15.74 -33.32
C ARG A 202 54.24 17.22 -33.53
N ILE A 203 54.07 18.04 -32.50
CA ILE A 203 54.27 19.49 -32.52
C ILE A 203 55.20 19.88 -31.36
N ASN A 204 56.41 20.37 -31.64
CA ASN A 204 57.36 20.89 -30.64
C ASN A 204 57.48 20.00 -29.37
N SER A 205 57.87 18.74 -29.57
CA SER A 205 57.95 17.67 -28.54
C SER A 205 56.65 17.28 -27.82
N ARG A 206 55.49 17.67 -28.35
CA ARG A 206 54.16 17.21 -27.90
C ARG A 206 53.52 16.31 -28.94
N LEU A 207 52.76 15.30 -28.51
CA LEU A 207 51.94 14.47 -29.39
C LEU A 207 50.48 14.95 -29.33
N LEU A 208 49.88 15.12 -30.50
CA LEU A 208 48.45 15.34 -30.64
C LEU A 208 47.75 13.99 -30.73
N GLU A 209 46.84 13.76 -29.81
CA GLU A 209 46.06 12.54 -29.68
C GLU A 209 44.58 12.82 -29.99
N LEU A 210 43.98 11.92 -30.76
CA LEU A 210 42.55 11.87 -31.04
C LEU A 210 41.99 10.58 -30.45
N GLU A 211 41.05 10.71 -29.52
CA GLU A 211 40.30 9.60 -28.96
C GLU A 211 38.88 9.60 -29.53
N LEU A 212 38.46 8.48 -30.11
CA LEU A 212 37.09 8.24 -30.55
C LEU A 212 36.42 7.28 -29.57
N SER A 213 35.27 7.67 -29.01
CA SER A 213 34.45 6.81 -28.17
C SER A 213 33.07 6.61 -28.77
N ALA A 214 32.59 5.37 -28.74
CA ALA A 214 31.25 5.00 -29.15
C ALA A 214 30.70 3.94 -28.20
N LEU A 215 29.46 4.13 -27.76
CA LEU A 215 28.73 3.21 -26.91
C LEU A 215 27.27 3.14 -27.36
N GLU A 216 26.79 1.92 -27.56
CA GLU A 216 25.37 1.61 -27.67
C GLU A 216 25.08 0.55 -26.61
N GLN A 217 24.19 0.88 -25.68
CA GLN A 217 23.83 0.00 -24.57
C GLN A 217 22.32 -0.04 -24.43
N GLU A 218 21.77 -1.25 -24.43
CA GLU A 218 20.37 -1.51 -24.13
C GLU A 218 20.23 -2.38 -22.87
N LYS A 219 19.30 -2.00 -22.00
CA LYS A 219 18.93 -2.76 -20.82
C LYS A 219 17.41 -2.89 -20.81
N GLN A 220 16.92 -4.12 -20.76
CA GLN A 220 15.49 -4.42 -20.70
C GLN A 220 15.23 -5.33 -19.50
N LEU A 221 14.18 -5.03 -18.74
CA LEU A 221 13.75 -5.80 -17.58
C LEU A 221 12.23 -5.90 -17.59
N ALA A 222 11.71 -7.11 -17.51
CA ALA A 222 10.28 -7.37 -17.34
C ALA A 222 10.04 -8.16 -16.05
N ILE A 223 9.13 -7.69 -15.22
CA ILE A 223 8.72 -8.29 -13.95
C ILE A 223 7.25 -8.63 -14.06
N ILE A 224 6.92 -9.91 -13.83
CA ILE A 224 5.55 -10.40 -13.76
C ILE A 224 5.34 -10.97 -12.36
N ALA A 225 4.49 -10.33 -11.58
CA ALA A 225 4.09 -10.79 -10.27
C ALA A 225 2.61 -11.20 -10.29
N SER A 226 2.26 -12.26 -9.58
CA SER A 226 0.88 -12.77 -9.56
C SER A 226 0.43 -13.23 -8.17
N PRO A 227 0.22 -12.29 -7.22
CA PRO A 227 -0.27 -12.64 -5.89
C PRO A 227 -1.69 -13.18 -5.97
N ARG A 228 -1.96 -14.22 -5.18
CA ARG A 228 -3.26 -14.89 -5.09
C ARG A 228 -3.63 -15.09 -3.64
N LEU A 229 -4.88 -14.81 -3.30
CA LEU A 229 -5.38 -15.05 -1.95
C LEU A 229 -6.89 -15.30 -1.99
N THR A 230 -7.40 -15.97 -0.95
CA THR A 230 -8.84 -16.18 -0.77
C THR A 230 -9.30 -15.41 0.45
N ALA A 231 -10.43 -14.73 0.34
CA ALA A 231 -11.01 -13.92 1.40
C ALA A 231 -12.52 -14.20 1.53
N ALA A 232 -13.01 -14.27 2.76
CA ALA A 232 -14.44 -14.38 3.03
C ALA A 232 -15.14 -13.03 2.86
N HIS A 233 -16.45 -13.06 2.64
CA HIS A 233 -17.28 -11.85 2.56
C HIS A 233 -17.05 -10.91 3.76
N GLU A 234 -16.76 -9.64 3.48
CA GLU A 234 -16.49 -8.57 4.47
C GLU A 234 -15.28 -8.82 5.39
N LYS A 235 -14.43 -9.80 5.07
CA LYS A 235 -13.20 -10.09 5.82
C LYS A 235 -11.98 -9.67 5.01
N THR A 236 -11.18 -8.78 5.59
CA THR A 236 -9.90 -8.39 5.01
C THR A 236 -8.92 -9.55 5.08
N ALA A 237 -8.25 -9.81 3.96
CA ALA A 237 -7.13 -10.74 3.88
C ALA A 237 -5.94 -10.07 3.22
N SER A 238 -4.73 -10.48 3.59
CA SER A 238 -3.50 -9.92 3.05
C SER A 238 -2.44 -11.00 2.80
N ILE A 239 -1.59 -10.73 1.82
CA ILE A 239 -0.40 -11.52 1.48
C ILE A 239 0.76 -10.56 1.26
N LYS A 240 1.92 -10.86 1.82
CA LYS A 240 3.16 -10.08 1.64
C LYS A 240 4.35 -11.01 1.45
N GLN A 241 5.28 -10.63 0.58
CA GLN A 241 6.55 -11.31 0.35
C GLN A 241 7.64 -10.28 0.06
N GLY A 242 8.76 -10.36 0.76
CA GLY A 242 9.91 -9.52 0.51
C GLY A 242 10.86 -9.47 1.70
N THR A 243 11.53 -8.34 1.88
CA THR A 243 12.57 -8.17 2.89
C THR A 243 12.36 -6.88 3.68
N GLU A 244 12.80 -6.87 4.92
CA GLU A 244 12.89 -5.66 5.73
C GLU A 244 14.31 -5.11 5.69
N ILE A 245 14.44 -3.81 5.39
CA ILE A 245 15.72 -3.11 5.31
C ILE A 245 15.89 -2.29 6.60
N PRO A 246 16.97 -2.50 7.37
CA PRO A 246 17.25 -1.72 8.58
C PRO A 246 17.81 -0.34 8.23
N TYR A 247 17.27 0.69 8.87
CA TYR A 247 17.76 2.07 8.84
C TYR A 247 18.26 2.44 10.23
N VAL A 248 19.55 2.75 10.32
CA VAL A 248 20.20 3.20 11.54
C VAL A 248 20.19 4.72 11.59
N SER A 249 19.52 5.29 12.59
CA SER A 249 19.57 6.72 12.90
C SER A 249 20.31 6.94 14.22
N ARG A 250 21.12 7.99 14.27
CA ARG A 250 21.82 8.44 15.48
C ARG A 250 21.21 9.74 15.95
N ASP A 251 20.66 9.75 17.15
CA ASP A 251 20.10 10.92 17.81
C ASP A 251 20.71 11.04 19.20
N ASN A 252 21.50 12.11 19.42
CA ASN A 252 22.13 12.44 20.70
C ASN A 252 22.69 11.23 21.47
N ASP A 253 23.60 10.48 20.83
CA ASP A 253 24.28 9.28 21.36
C ASP A 253 23.43 8.00 21.51
N THR A 254 22.15 8.06 21.11
CA THR A 254 21.29 6.87 20.98
C THR A 254 21.26 6.39 19.53
N ILE A 255 21.56 5.10 19.32
CA ILE A 255 21.38 4.44 18.02
C ILE A 255 19.99 3.80 17.98
N ARG A 256 19.15 4.22 17.03
CA ARG A 256 17.85 3.60 16.77
C ARG A 256 17.88 2.89 15.43
N VAL A 257 17.42 1.64 15.42
CA VAL A 257 17.25 0.84 14.19
C VAL A 257 15.76 0.78 13.86
N GLU A 258 15.38 1.25 12.68
CA GLU A 258 14.02 1.14 12.14
C GLU A 258 14.01 0.22 10.92
N PHE A 259 13.11 -0.74 10.87
CA PHE A 259 12.94 -1.63 9.72
C PHE A 259 11.90 -1.06 8.76
N LYS A 260 12.23 -0.97 7.47
CA LYS A 260 11.28 -0.61 6.41
C LYS A 260 11.05 -1.79 5.48
N GLU A 261 9.80 -2.10 5.21
CA GLU A 261 9.40 -3.18 4.31
C GLU A 261 9.66 -2.82 2.83
N ALA A 262 10.42 -3.66 2.13
CA ALA A 262 10.49 -3.72 0.67
C ALA A 262 9.82 -5.03 0.23
N VAL A 263 8.49 -4.99 0.15
CA VAL A 263 7.64 -6.16 -0.09
C VAL A 263 6.73 -5.97 -1.30
N LEU A 264 6.52 -7.06 -2.03
CA LEU A 264 5.34 -7.26 -2.86
C LEU A 264 4.20 -7.71 -1.95
N GLY A 265 3.04 -7.06 -2.04
CA GLY A 265 1.90 -7.40 -1.21
C GLY A 265 0.57 -6.99 -1.82
N MET A 266 -0.47 -7.66 -1.35
CA MET A 266 -1.86 -7.36 -1.68
C MET A 266 -2.70 -7.51 -0.42
N GLU A 267 -3.55 -6.52 -0.15
CA GLU A 267 -4.58 -6.52 0.87
C GLU A 267 -5.91 -6.26 0.19
N VAL A 268 -6.92 -7.05 0.56
CA VAL A 268 -8.24 -7.00 -0.07
C VAL A 268 -9.35 -7.29 0.91
N THR A 269 -10.45 -6.55 0.76
CA THR A 269 -11.72 -6.81 1.44
C THR A 269 -12.82 -6.99 0.39
N PRO A 270 -13.34 -8.22 0.18
CA PRO A 270 -14.39 -8.46 -0.80
C PRO A 270 -15.79 -8.26 -0.21
N ILE A 271 -16.67 -7.62 -0.97
CA ILE A 271 -18.09 -7.47 -0.67
C ILE A 271 -18.86 -8.09 -1.84
N ILE A 272 -19.48 -9.24 -1.58
CA ILE A 272 -20.21 -10.02 -2.57
C ILE A 272 -21.63 -9.46 -2.64
N GLN A 273 -22.06 -9.13 -3.85
CA GLN A 273 -23.38 -8.57 -4.11
C GLN A 273 -24.29 -9.64 -4.74
N ARG A 274 -25.62 -9.47 -4.57
CA ARG A 274 -26.63 -10.42 -5.10
C ARG A 274 -26.64 -10.57 -6.63
N SER A 275 -25.97 -9.68 -7.36
CA SER A 275 -25.91 -9.64 -8.84
C SER A 275 -24.66 -10.30 -9.44
N ASN A 276 -24.04 -11.24 -8.73
CA ASN A 276 -22.73 -11.85 -9.09
C ASN A 276 -21.64 -10.79 -9.33
N LYS A 277 -21.78 -9.64 -8.67
CA LYS A 277 -20.79 -8.57 -8.65
C LYS A 277 -20.05 -8.64 -7.33
N ILE A 278 -18.75 -8.40 -7.42
CA ILE A 278 -17.83 -8.42 -6.29
C ILE A 278 -17.22 -7.03 -6.23
N ARG A 279 -17.51 -6.31 -5.16
CA ARG A 279 -16.86 -5.06 -4.82
C ARG A 279 -15.60 -5.39 -4.04
N LEU A 280 -14.47 -4.85 -4.46
CA LEU A 280 -13.17 -5.10 -3.86
C LEU A 280 -12.59 -3.77 -3.41
N LEU A 281 -12.33 -3.65 -2.11
CA LEU A 281 -11.40 -2.64 -1.59
C LEU A 281 -10.00 -3.25 -1.67
N LEU A 282 -9.14 -2.67 -2.49
CA LEU A 282 -7.82 -3.22 -2.84
C LEU A 282 -6.71 -2.27 -2.47
N LYS A 283 -5.65 -2.82 -1.88
CA LYS A 283 -4.35 -2.18 -1.74
C LYS A 283 -3.28 -3.14 -2.24
N ILE A 284 -2.63 -2.78 -3.34
CA ILE A 284 -1.53 -3.57 -3.93
C ILE A 284 -0.26 -2.74 -3.84
N SER A 285 0.82 -3.35 -3.40
CA SER A 285 2.13 -2.72 -3.27
C SER A 285 3.21 -3.59 -3.89
N GLN A 286 4.08 -3.00 -4.71
CA GLN A 286 5.32 -3.59 -5.19
C GLN A 286 6.45 -2.66 -4.79
N ASN A 287 7.07 -2.95 -3.66
CA ASN A 287 8.18 -2.17 -3.13
C ASN A 287 9.48 -2.97 -3.29
N THR A 288 10.46 -2.41 -3.97
CA THR A 288 11.76 -3.05 -4.21
C THR A 288 12.91 -2.24 -3.60
N PRO A 289 13.98 -2.91 -3.11
CA PRO A 289 15.18 -2.20 -2.70
C PRO A 289 15.79 -1.46 -3.90
N GLY A 290 16.02 -0.16 -3.73
CA GLY A 290 16.54 0.74 -4.77
C GLY A 290 18.06 0.85 -4.72
N ILE A 291 18.60 2.01 -5.13
CA ILE A 291 20.03 2.29 -5.10
C ILE A 291 20.50 2.71 -3.70
N ALA A 292 21.77 2.43 -3.40
CA ALA A 292 22.42 2.91 -2.20
C ALA A 292 22.73 4.41 -2.32
N LEU A 293 22.30 5.17 -1.32
CA LEU A 293 22.48 6.61 -1.16
C LEU A 293 23.48 6.85 -0.03
N VAL A 294 24.55 7.57 -0.32
CA VAL A 294 25.53 7.96 0.69
C VAL A 294 25.19 9.36 1.20
N GLN A 295 24.76 9.46 2.45
CA GLN A 295 24.48 10.74 3.10
C GLN A 295 25.17 10.76 4.47
N GLY A 296 26.03 11.77 4.71
CA GLY A 296 26.68 11.96 6.00
C GLY A 296 27.62 10.83 6.44
N GLY A 297 28.18 10.05 5.51
CA GLY A 297 29.08 8.93 5.80
C GLY A 297 28.38 7.61 6.13
N SER A 298 27.05 7.55 6.03
CA SER A 298 26.26 6.31 6.13
C SER A 298 25.58 5.99 4.81
N GLU A 299 25.65 4.72 4.40
CA GLU A 299 25.02 4.20 3.19
C GLU A 299 23.61 3.70 3.52
N HIS A 300 22.59 4.27 2.86
CA HIS A 300 21.19 3.91 3.05
C HIS A 300 20.63 3.43 1.72
N LEU A 301 19.88 2.33 1.72
CA LEU A 301 19.20 1.89 0.51
C LEU A 301 17.95 2.77 0.29
N SER A 302 17.71 3.22 -0.93
CA SER A 302 16.38 3.76 -1.28
C SER A 302 15.38 2.60 -1.42
N ILE A 303 14.07 2.90 -1.41
CA ILE A 303 13.02 1.93 -1.72
C ILE A 303 12.19 2.50 -2.85
N ASP A 304 12.20 1.80 -3.97
CA ASP A 304 11.34 2.13 -5.10
C ASP A 304 9.94 1.59 -4.80
N LYS A 305 8.95 2.49 -4.73
CA LYS A 305 7.58 2.15 -4.33
C LYS A 305 6.61 2.26 -5.50
N GLN A 306 5.81 1.22 -5.67
CA GLN A 306 4.72 1.18 -6.65
C GLN A 306 3.47 0.68 -5.94
N GLU A 307 2.53 1.57 -5.65
CA GLU A 307 1.35 1.25 -4.84
C GLU A 307 0.07 1.76 -5.50
N ILE A 308 -1.00 0.97 -5.41
CA ILE A 308 -2.35 1.36 -5.83
C ILE A 308 -3.33 1.03 -4.71
N MET A 309 -4.19 1.99 -4.39
CA MET A 309 -5.30 1.82 -3.47
C MET A 309 -6.58 2.25 -4.18
N THR A 310 -7.53 1.35 -4.32
CA THR A 310 -8.74 1.60 -5.11
C THR A 310 -9.90 0.75 -4.63
N GLU A 311 -11.10 1.18 -4.98
CA GLU A 311 -12.34 0.42 -4.79
C GLU A 311 -12.98 0.21 -6.16
N VAL A 312 -13.21 -1.06 -6.53
CA VAL A 312 -13.77 -1.43 -7.83
C VAL A 312 -14.89 -2.44 -7.66
N THR A 313 -15.81 -2.49 -8.61
CA THR A 313 -16.86 -3.51 -8.67
C THR A 313 -16.74 -4.25 -10.00
N ILE A 314 -16.59 -5.57 -9.94
CA ILE A 314 -16.27 -6.44 -11.08
C ILE A 314 -17.22 -7.65 -11.03
N HIS A 315 -17.58 -8.25 -12.17
CA HIS A 315 -18.32 -9.51 -12.13
C HIS A 315 -17.42 -10.68 -11.76
N ASP A 316 -18.05 -11.75 -11.28
CA ASP A 316 -17.37 -13.02 -11.04
C ASP A 316 -16.65 -13.54 -12.29
N GLY A 317 -15.37 -13.86 -12.16
CA GLY A 317 -14.52 -14.40 -13.22
C GLY A 317 -14.00 -13.39 -14.26
N GLU A 318 -14.43 -12.13 -14.20
CA GLU A 318 -13.97 -11.10 -15.14
C GLU A 318 -12.62 -10.50 -14.71
N THR A 319 -11.78 -10.19 -15.70
CA THR A 319 -10.52 -9.48 -15.48
C THR A 319 -10.69 -7.99 -15.74
N LEU A 320 -10.37 -7.15 -14.74
CA LEU A 320 -10.35 -5.70 -14.87
C LEU A 320 -8.91 -5.18 -14.80
N MET A 321 -8.55 -4.28 -15.72
CA MET A 321 -7.34 -3.45 -15.59
C MET A 321 -7.61 -2.35 -14.55
N LEU A 322 -6.95 -2.43 -13.39
CA LEU A 322 -7.10 -1.44 -12.32
C LEU A 322 -6.46 -0.10 -12.70
N GLY A 323 -5.37 -0.15 -13.46
CA GLY A 323 -4.64 1.01 -13.90
C GLY A 323 -3.20 0.68 -14.29
N GLY A 324 -2.45 1.73 -14.59
CA GLY A 324 -1.05 1.63 -14.95
C GLY A 324 -0.35 2.98 -14.97
N ILE A 325 0.99 2.95 -14.99
CA ILE A 325 1.84 4.13 -15.11
C ILE A 325 2.73 3.92 -16.33
N PHE A 326 2.74 4.88 -17.23
CA PHE A 326 3.67 4.93 -18.36
C PHE A 326 4.55 6.17 -18.19
N GLN A 327 5.86 5.96 -18.14
CA GLN A 327 6.83 7.03 -18.02
C GLN A 327 7.88 6.88 -19.12
N GLN A 328 8.10 7.95 -19.87
CA GLN A 328 9.19 8.04 -20.83
C GLN A 328 10.04 9.27 -20.53
N LYS A 329 11.35 9.07 -20.44
CA LYS A 329 12.35 10.11 -20.23
C LYS A 329 13.36 10.06 -21.36
N GLN A 330 13.57 11.19 -22.01
CA GLN A 330 14.61 11.37 -23.02
C GLN A 330 15.56 12.46 -22.54
N GLN A 331 16.85 12.16 -22.54
CA GLN A 331 17.90 13.10 -22.19
C GLN A 331 18.91 13.15 -23.32
N GLN A 332 19.13 14.35 -23.85
CA GLN A 332 20.12 14.58 -24.89
C GLN A 332 21.17 15.53 -24.33
N HIS A 333 22.43 15.10 -24.38
CA HIS A 333 23.58 15.89 -23.99
C HIS A 333 24.50 16.01 -25.19
N ALA A 334 24.89 17.25 -25.52
CA ALA A 334 25.83 17.51 -26.59
C ALA A 334 26.89 18.50 -26.10
N ALA A 335 28.14 18.05 -26.06
CA ALA A 335 29.31 18.89 -25.88
C ALA A 335 29.97 19.12 -27.25
N LYS A 336 30.35 20.35 -27.56
CA LYS A 336 30.94 20.67 -28.86
C LYS A 336 31.92 21.82 -28.76
N ILE A 337 32.97 21.78 -29.58
CA ILE A 337 33.89 22.92 -29.72
C ILE A 337 33.23 23.95 -30.66
N PRO A 338 33.04 25.21 -30.23
CA PRO A 338 32.46 26.24 -31.09
C PRO A 338 33.32 26.45 -32.34
N PHE A 339 32.70 26.80 -33.46
CA PHE A 339 33.30 26.94 -34.80
C PHE A 339 33.80 25.63 -35.46
N LEU A 340 34.55 24.79 -34.76
CA LEU A 340 35.06 23.54 -35.36
C LEU A 340 33.98 22.47 -35.53
N SER A 341 32.99 22.42 -34.63
CA SER A 341 31.86 21.48 -34.73
C SER A 341 30.89 21.79 -35.87
N SER A 342 30.92 23.00 -36.44
CA SER A 342 30.07 23.39 -37.57
C SER A 342 30.67 23.10 -38.95
N LEU A 343 31.89 22.56 -39.01
CA LEU A 343 32.50 22.20 -40.29
C LEU A 343 31.71 21.06 -40.95
N PRO A 344 31.36 21.16 -42.24
CA PRO A 344 30.73 20.06 -42.96
C PRO A 344 31.70 18.87 -42.99
N LEU A 345 31.17 17.64 -42.88
CA LEU A 345 31.91 16.37 -42.81
C LEU A 345 32.79 16.17 -41.56
N LEU A 346 33.50 17.19 -41.09
CA LEU A 346 34.45 17.08 -39.96
C LEU A 346 33.85 17.48 -38.60
N GLY A 347 32.68 18.12 -38.56
CA GLY A 347 32.09 18.63 -37.32
C GLY A 347 31.83 17.56 -36.25
N ILE A 348 31.60 16.30 -36.68
CA ILE A 348 31.42 15.15 -35.78
C ILE A 348 32.69 14.89 -34.95
N LEU A 349 33.88 15.11 -35.53
CA LEU A 349 35.18 14.97 -34.87
C LEU A 349 35.46 16.07 -33.84
N PHE A 350 34.57 17.05 -33.67
CA PHE A 350 34.70 18.10 -32.66
C PHE A 350 33.46 18.19 -31.76
N SER A 351 32.73 17.08 -31.67
CA SER A 351 31.51 16.96 -30.87
C SER A 351 31.46 15.65 -30.11
N HIS A 352 30.76 15.68 -28.99
CA HIS A 352 30.40 14.52 -28.19
C HIS A 352 28.90 14.60 -27.92
N LYS A 353 28.18 13.54 -28.29
CA LYS A 353 26.73 13.42 -28.16
C LYS A 353 26.41 12.20 -27.33
N ARG A 354 25.47 12.37 -26.41
CA ARG A 354 24.95 11.34 -25.53
C ARG A 354 23.44 11.45 -25.49
N ASP A 355 22.78 10.46 -26.08
CA ASP A 355 21.33 10.31 -26.11
C ASP A 355 20.93 9.15 -25.19
N GLN A 356 20.12 9.43 -24.19
CA GLN A 356 19.64 8.45 -23.22
C GLN A 356 18.11 8.43 -23.24
N HIS A 357 17.56 7.25 -23.49
CA HIS A 357 16.13 6.98 -23.49
C HIS A 357 15.80 6.00 -22.36
N SER A 358 14.81 6.32 -21.55
CA SER A 358 14.35 5.48 -20.46
C SER A 358 12.83 5.39 -20.51
N ARG A 359 12.30 4.18 -20.52
CA ARG A 359 10.88 3.87 -20.58
C ARG A 359 10.52 2.92 -19.44
N HIS A 360 9.49 3.26 -18.69
CA HIS A 360 8.98 2.47 -17.58
C HIS A 360 7.47 2.32 -17.74
N GLU A 361 6.99 1.08 -17.66
CA GLU A 361 5.59 0.72 -17.81
C GLU A 361 5.17 -0.15 -16.63
N LEU A 362 4.05 0.16 -16.01
CA LEU A 362 3.41 -0.64 -14.97
C LEU A 362 1.95 -0.82 -15.34
N VAL A 363 1.45 -2.04 -15.32
CA VAL A 363 0.03 -2.35 -15.52
C VAL A 363 -0.42 -3.39 -14.50
N ILE A 364 -1.59 -3.17 -13.91
CA ILE A 364 -2.14 -4.03 -12.87
C ILE A 364 -3.53 -4.53 -13.30
N PHE A 365 -3.70 -5.84 -13.30
CA PHE A 365 -4.96 -6.53 -13.55
C PHE A 365 -5.42 -7.26 -12.30
N ILE A 366 -6.74 -7.41 -12.15
CA ILE A 366 -7.36 -8.17 -11.07
C ILE A 366 -8.45 -9.07 -11.63
N THR A 367 -8.58 -10.28 -11.10
CA THR A 367 -9.63 -11.24 -11.44
C THR A 367 -10.16 -11.86 -10.15
N PRO A 368 -11.38 -11.50 -9.70
CA PRO A 368 -12.05 -12.21 -8.61
C PRO A 368 -12.80 -13.44 -9.13
N LYS A 369 -12.85 -14.49 -8.31
CA LYS A 369 -13.61 -15.70 -8.58
C LYS A 369 -14.32 -16.16 -7.31
N LEU A 370 -15.65 -16.27 -7.33
CA LEU A 370 -16.46 -16.83 -6.26
C LEU A 370 -16.16 -18.34 -6.13
N ILE A 371 -16.01 -18.84 -4.90
CA ILE A 371 -15.75 -20.26 -4.61
C ILE A 371 -16.81 -20.88 -3.70
#